data_AF-A0A9E3KFV0-F1
#
_entry.id   AF-A0A9E3KFV0-F1
#
_cell.length_a   1.000
_cell.length_b   1.000
_cell.length_c   1.000
_cell.angle_alpha   90.00
_cell.angle_beta   90.00
_cell.angle_gamma   90.00
#
_symmetry.space_group_name_H-M   'P 1'
#
loop_
_entity.id
_entity.type
_entity.pdbx_description
1 polymer ?
#
loop_
_entity_poly.entity_id
_entity_poly.type
_entity_poly.pdbx_seq_one_letter_code
_entity_poly.pdbx_strand_id
1 'polypeptide(L)'
;GVSGLLDIALANPPYIVDSAGRDYRDGGSMHGAEVALDMAVAALGRLSPGGRLILYTGSAIVDGSDRLRAALGEIAANHGCSMRYREIDPDMFGEELEHPAYRDVDRIAIVAAILTRNR
;
A
#
# COMPACT_ATOMS: atom_id res chain seq x y z
N GLY A 1 2.06 -21.51 -9.07
CA GLY A 1 1.83 -20.66 -7.89
C GLY A 1 2.02 -21.47 -6.62
N VAL A 2 2.17 -20.81 -5.47
CA VAL A 2 2.25 -21.48 -4.15
C VAL A 2 0.84 -21.81 -3.67
N SER A 3 0.61 -23.05 -3.23
CA SER A 3 -0.65 -23.52 -2.64
C SER A 3 -0.67 -23.38 -1.11
N GLY A 4 -1.85 -23.28 -0.52
CA GLY A 4 -2.03 -23.27 0.94
C GLY A 4 -2.00 -21.87 1.58
N LEU A 5 -2.04 -21.88 2.91
CA LEU A 5 -2.00 -20.67 3.74
C LEU A 5 -0.57 -20.12 3.85
N LEU A 6 -0.47 -18.83 4.13
CA LEU A 6 0.78 -18.09 4.22
C LEU A 6 1.04 -17.68 5.67
N ASP A 7 2.19 -18.07 6.22
CA ASP A 7 2.62 -17.55 7.51
C ASP A 7 3.14 -16.10 7.39
N ILE A 8 3.82 -15.82 6.27
CA ILE A 8 4.34 -14.49 5.95
C ILE A 8 4.13 -14.22 4.46
N ALA A 9 3.58 -13.05 4.14
CA ALA A 9 3.61 -12.43 2.83
C ALA A 9 4.39 -11.12 2.92
N LEU A 10 5.30 -10.89 1.97
CA LEU A 10 6.05 -9.63 1.84
C LEU A 10 5.76 -9.06 0.44
N ALA A 11 5.36 -7.79 0.39
CA ALA A 11 5.09 -7.10 -0.86
C ALA A 11 5.78 -5.74 -0.89
N ASN A 12 6.33 -5.42 -2.06
CA ASN A 12 6.84 -4.10 -2.43
C ASN A 12 6.34 -3.77 -3.85
N PRO A 13 5.03 -3.48 -3.99
CA PRO A 13 4.46 -3.16 -5.28
C PRO A 13 5.03 -1.83 -5.82
N PRO A 14 4.98 -1.59 -7.14
CA PRO A 14 5.26 -0.26 -7.66
C PRO A 14 4.26 0.76 -7.11
N TYR A 15 4.73 1.95 -6.79
CA TYR A 15 3.94 3.03 -6.17
C TYR A 15 4.24 4.43 -6.74
N ILE A 16 5.03 4.51 -7.83
CA ILE A 16 5.30 5.77 -8.56
C ILE A 16 4.62 5.70 -9.93
N VAL A 17 3.89 6.76 -10.28
CA VAL A 17 3.23 6.98 -11.58
C VAL A 17 4.29 7.17 -12.66
N ASP A 18 4.15 6.49 -13.80
CA ASP A 18 5.12 6.52 -14.91
C ASP A 18 4.62 7.43 -16.03
N SER A 19 5.42 8.43 -16.39
CA SER A 19 5.10 9.44 -17.42
C SER A 19 4.96 8.86 -18.84
N ALA A 20 5.43 7.63 -19.09
CA ALA A 20 5.38 6.98 -20.39
C ALA A 20 4.05 6.28 -20.73
N GLY A 21 3.02 6.39 -19.88
CA GLY A 21 1.64 5.97 -20.22
C GLY A 21 1.47 4.49 -20.59
N ARG A 22 2.37 3.61 -20.15
CA ARG A 22 2.21 2.16 -20.32
C ARG A 22 1.10 1.71 -19.37
N ASP A 23 0.10 0.99 -19.90
CA ASP A 23 -1.18 0.52 -19.32
C ASP A 23 -1.11 -0.31 -18.00
N TYR A 24 -0.20 0.04 -17.08
CA TYR A 24 -0.04 -0.58 -15.77
C TYR A 24 0.19 0.46 -14.66
N ARG A 25 0.22 1.77 -14.95
CA ARG A 25 0.80 2.77 -14.02
C ARG A 25 0.07 4.11 -13.84
N ASP A 26 -1.24 4.07 -13.60
CA ASP A 26 -1.85 5.06 -12.67
C ASP A 26 -1.66 4.64 -11.20
N GLY A 27 -1.11 3.42 -10.98
CA GLY A 27 -1.24 2.65 -9.76
C GLY A 27 -2.70 2.58 -9.28
N GLY A 28 -3.63 2.66 -10.23
CA GLY A 28 -5.06 2.78 -10.03
C GLY A 28 -5.48 4.01 -9.21
N SER A 29 -6.73 3.99 -8.77
CA SER A 29 -7.33 4.89 -7.78
C SER A 29 -6.33 5.18 -6.64
N MET A 30 -6.32 6.42 -6.10
CA MET A 30 -5.40 6.85 -5.02
C MET A 30 -3.92 7.03 -5.41
N HIS A 31 -3.62 7.61 -6.58
CA HIS A 31 -2.29 8.12 -6.95
C HIS A 31 -1.12 7.12 -6.87
N GLY A 32 -1.35 5.84 -7.19
CA GLY A 32 -0.28 4.83 -7.11
C GLY A 32 -0.59 3.60 -6.26
N ALA A 33 -1.65 3.66 -5.43
CA ALA A 33 -1.80 2.76 -4.30
C ALA A 33 -2.76 1.56 -4.50
N GLU A 34 -3.51 1.50 -5.60
CA GLU A 34 -4.46 0.41 -5.91
C GLU A 34 -3.76 -0.95 -5.97
N VAL A 35 -2.60 -1.03 -6.62
CA VAL A 35 -1.82 -2.29 -6.70
C VAL A 35 -1.43 -2.79 -5.31
N ALA A 36 -1.08 -1.87 -4.40
CA ALA A 36 -0.77 -2.21 -3.02
C ALA A 36 -1.99 -2.72 -2.26
N LEU A 37 -3.16 -2.13 -2.51
CA LEU A 37 -4.44 -2.59 -1.97
C LEU A 37 -4.81 -3.98 -2.45
N ASP A 38 -4.74 -4.22 -3.76
CA ASP A 38 -5.08 -5.49 -4.38
C ASP A 38 -4.19 -6.63 -3.87
N MET A 39 -2.88 -6.36 -3.79
CA MET A 39 -1.94 -7.30 -3.19
C MET A 39 -2.25 -7.56 -1.72
N ALA A 40 -2.67 -6.53 -0.97
CA ALA A 40 -3.07 -6.71 0.42
C ALA A 40 -4.29 -7.61 0.54
N VAL A 41 -5.37 -7.34 -0.20
CA VAL A 41 -6.59 -8.17 -0.21
C VAL A 41 -6.26 -9.63 -0.55
N ALA A 42 -5.48 -9.85 -1.62
CA ALA A 42 -5.09 -11.19 -2.05
C ALA A 42 -4.27 -11.94 -0.99
N ALA A 43 -3.35 -11.25 -0.31
CA ALA A 43 -2.52 -11.85 0.73
C ALA A 43 -3.32 -12.15 2.01
N LEU A 44 -4.14 -11.21 2.49
CA LEU A 44 -4.93 -11.37 3.72
C LEU A 44 -5.88 -12.55 3.66
N GLY A 45 -6.53 -12.77 2.51
CA GLY A 45 -7.41 -13.93 2.28
C GLY A 45 -6.72 -15.29 2.42
N ARG A 46 -5.38 -15.30 2.45
CA ARG A 46 -4.56 -16.52 2.51
C ARG A 46 -3.69 -16.64 3.76
N LEU A 47 -3.69 -15.68 4.67
CA LEU A 47 -2.84 -15.76 5.88
C LEU A 47 -3.28 -16.91 6.80
N SER A 48 -2.32 -17.62 7.40
CA SER A 48 -2.60 -18.52 8.52
C SER A 48 -3.01 -17.72 9.78
N PRO A 49 -3.67 -18.33 10.79
CA PRO A 49 -3.91 -17.65 12.07
C PRO A 49 -2.60 -17.18 12.71
N GLY A 50 -2.49 -15.88 13.02
CA GLY A 50 -1.24 -15.26 13.47
C GLY A 50 -0.23 -14.92 12.35
N GLY A 51 -0.52 -15.31 11.10
CA GLY A 51 0.26 -14.97 9.91
C GLY A 51 0.21 -13.48 9.59
N ARG A 52 1.16 -13.01 8.79
CA ARG A 52 1.39 -11.58 8.57
C ARG A 52 1.60 -11.22 7.10
N LEU A 53 0.99 -10.11 6.68
CA LEU A 53 1.41 -9.36 5.52
C LEU A 53 2.32 -8.21 5.98
N ILE A 54 3.47 -8.06 5.33
CA ILE A 54 4.36 -6.91 5.42
C ILE A 54 4.33 -6.21 4.07
N LEU A 55 3.86 -4.99 4.05
CA LEU A 55 3.79 -4.15 2.86
C LEU A 55 4.74 -2.97 3.04
N TYR A 56 5.68 -2.84 2.10
CA TYR A 56 6.51 -1.65 1.94
C TYR A 56 6.05 -0.95 0.68
N THR A 57 5.60 0.30 0.76
CA THR A 57 5.05 1.00 -0.41
C THR A 57 5.08 2.52 -0.22
N GLY A 58 4.73 3.26 -1.27
CA GLY A 58 4.53 4.71 -1.24
C GLY A 58 3.06 5.06 -0.94
N SER A 59 2.84 6.13 -0.19
CA SER A 59 1.52 6.72 0.04
C SER A 59 1.54 8.20 -0.36
N ALA A 60 0.69 8.56 -1.31
CA ALA A 60 0.44 9.95 -1.64
C ALA A 60 -0.42 10.59 -0.55
N ILE A 61 0.09 11.66 0.04
CA ILE A 61 -0.61 12.45 1.06
C ILE A 61 -1.26 13.64 0.36
N VAL A 62 -2.57 13.77 0.50
CA VAL A 62 -3.38 14.82 -0.15
C VAL A 62 -4.16 15.56 0.92
N ASP A 63 -3.99 16.88 1.00
CA ASP A 63 -4.57 17.72 2.04
C ASP A 63 -4.28 17.18 3.47
N GLY A 64 -3.07 16.67 3.69
CA GLY A 64 -2.63 16.02 4.92
C GLY A 64 -3.24 14.64 5.20
N SER A 65 -4.05 14.10 4.26
CA SER A 65 -4.74 12.82 4.42
C SER A 65 -4.01 11.65 3.75
N ASP A 66 -3.78 10.59 4.51
CA ASP A 66 -3.25 9.30 4.05
C ASP A 66 -4.40 8.33 3.75
N ARG A 67 -4.87 8.33 2.50
CA ARG A 67 -6.00 7.49 2.07
C ARG A 67 -5.64 6.01 2.03
N LEU A 68 -4.39 5.67 1.71
CA LEU A 68 -3.91 4.29 1.72
C LEU A 68 -3.96 3.69 3.12
N ARG A 69 -3.52 4.43 4.14
CA ARG A 69 -3.60 3.98 5.54
C ARG A 69 -5.05 3.70 5.96
N ALA A 70 -5.97 4.59 5.61
CA ALA A 70 -7.39 4.41 5.93
C ALA A 70 -7.93 3.13 5.27
N ALA A 71 -7.72 2.97 3.97
CA ALA A 71 -8.18 1.83 3.20
C ALA A 71 -7.58 0.49 3.68
N LEU A 72 -6.27 0.44 3.97
CA LEU A 72 -5.64 -0.75 4.56
C LEU A 72 -6.21 -1.08 5.94
N GLY A 73 -6.58 -0.07 6.73
CA GLY A 73 -7.23 -0.25 8.03
C GLY A 73 -8.60 -0.90 7.89
N GLU A 74 -9.42 -0.44 6.95
CA GLU A 74 -10.73 -1.04 6.65
C GLU A 74 -10.59 -2.49 6.16
N ILE A 75 -9.67 -2.73 5.23
CA ILE A 75 -9.40 -4.07 4.69
C ILE A 75 -8.90 -5.01 5.79
N ALA A 76 -8.02 -4.55 6.69
CA ALA A 76 -7.55 -5.32 7.82
C ALA A 76 -8.71 -5.71 8.74
N ALA A 77 -9.58 -4.76 9.10
CA ALA A 77 -10.75 -5.03 9.94
C ALA A 77 -11.69 -6.06 9.29
N ASN A 78 -11.97 -5.92 7.99
CA ASN A 78 -12.82 -6.83 7.24
C ASN A 78 -12.26 -8.27 7.17
N HIS A 79 -10.94 -8.44 7.27
CA HIS A 79 -10.27 -9.75 7.27
C HIS A 79 -9.95 -10.28 8.68
N GLY A 80 -10.45 -9.65 9.75
CA GLY A 80 -10.11 -10.05 11.11
C GLY A 80 -8.61 -9.95 11.39
N CYS A 81 -7.97 -8.91 10.84
CA CYS A 81 -6.57 -8.61 11.02
C CYS A 81 -6.40 -7.32 11.83
N SER A 82 -5.33 -7.26 12.63
CA SER A 82 -4.84 -6.02 13.21
C SER A 82 -3.81 -5.39 12.30
N MET A 83 -3.68 -4.06 12.32
CA MET A 83 -2.70 -3.34 11.51
C MET A 83 -1.77 -2.50 12.38
N ARG A 84 -0.47 -2.56 12.10
CA ARG A 84 0.50 -1.54 12.48
C ARG A 84 0.98 -0.81 11.24
N TYR A 85 0.96 0.51 11.27
CA TYR A 85 1.34 1.37 10.15
C TYR A 85 2.40 2.36 10.63
N ARG A 86 3.45 2.55 9.84
CA ARG A 86 4.54 3.48 10.15
C ARG A 86 5.05 4.14 8.88
N GLU A 87 5.13 5.46 8.89
CA GLU A 87 5.95 6.20 7.93
C GLU A 87 7.44 5.93 8.22
N ILE A 88 8.17 5.47 7.22
CA ILE A 88 9.61 5.20 7.29
C ILE A 88 10.37 6.44 6.82
N ASP A 89 9.91 7.04 5.73
CA ASP A 89 10.40 8.28 5.17
C ASP A 89 9.19 9.14 4.81
N PRO A 90 9.04 10.35 5.39
CA PRO A 90 7.87 11.16 5.13
C PRO A 90 7.85 11.77 3.72
N ASP A 91 8.97 11.91 3.04
CA ASP A 91 9.03 12.66 1.77
C ASP A 91 10.21 12.22 0.89
N MET A 92 10.15 10.98 0.40
CA MET A 92 11.26 10.38 -0.35
C MET A 92 11.31 10.80 -1.83
N PHE A 93 10.19 11.33 -2.36
CA PHE A 93 10.00 11.59 -3.79
C PHE A 93 9.60 13.03 -4.08
N GLY A 94 10.24 13.99 -3.43
CA GLY A 94 9.96 15.42 -3.66
C GLY A 94 10.10 15.85 -5.12
N GLU A 95 11.06 15.28 -5.86
CA GLU A 95 11.26 15.57 -7.29
C GLU A 95 10.06 15.14 -8.16
N GLU A 96 9.37 14.05 -7.77
CA GLU A 96 8.25 13.54 -8.57
C GLU A 96 6.98 14.38 -8.44
N LEU A 97 6.88 15.21 -7.40
CA LEU A 97 5.78 16.15 -7.20
C LEU A 97 5.72 17.23 -8.30
N GLU A 98 6.81 17.44 -9.05
CA GLU A 98 6.82 18.32 -10.20
C GLU A 98 6.00 17.76 -11.38
N HIS A 99 5.70 16.46 -11.38
CA HIS A 99 4.93 15.82 -12.44
C HIS A 99 3.44 16.20 -12.34
N PRO A 100 2.75 16.52 -13.46
CA PRO A 100 1.33 16.92 -13.45
C PRO A 100 0.36 15.92 -12.81
N ALA A 101 0.76 14.64 -12.72
CA ALA A 101 0.01 13.57 -12.07
C ALA A 101 -0.07 13.72 -10.53
N TYR A 102 0.84 14.49 -9.94
CA TYR A 102 0.95 14.71 -8.50
C TYR A 102 0.60 16.16 -8.10
N ARG A 103 -0.06 16.93 -8.97
CA ARG A 103 -0.37 18.35 -8.74
C ARG A 103 -1.18 18.63 -7.48
N ASP A 104 -1.93 17.64 -7.01
CA ASP A 104 -2.79 17.68 -5.83
C ASP A 104 -2.21 16.87 -4.66
N VAL A 105 -0.97 16.39 -4.75
CA VAL A 105 -0.28 15.61 -3.72
C VAL A 105 0.69 16.52 -2.97
N ASP A 106 0.57 16.55 -1.65
CA ASP A 106 1.43 17.34 -0.77
C ASP A 106 2.84 16.76 -0.68
N ARG A 107 2.91 15.43 -0.55
CA ARG A 107 4.14 14.63 -0.41
C ARG A 107 3.86 13.16 -0.67
N ILE A 108 4.91 12.39 -0.96
CA ILE A 108 4.84 10.93 -1.07
C ILE A 108 5.69 10.31 0.04
N ALA A 109 5.02 9.67 0.99
CA ALA A 109 5.66 8.98 2.10
C ALA A 109 5.99 7.54 1.74
N ILE A 110 7.14 7.03 2.18
CA ILE A 110 7.36 5.59 2.26
C ILE A 110 6.82 5.06 3.57
N VAL A 111 6.08 3.97 3.48
CA VAL A 111 5.38 3.39 4.62
C VAL A 111 5.64 1.89 4.74
N ALA A 112 5.63 1.41 5.98
CA ALA A 112 5.49 0.00 6.31
C ALA A 112 4.12 -0.24 6.94
N ALA A 113 3.31 -1.09 6.32
CA ALA A 113 2.09 -1.63 6.91
C ALA A 113 2.29 -3.11 7.24
N ILE A 114 2.08 -3.48 8.49
CA ILE A 114 2.11 -4.86 8.96
C ILE A 114 0.70 -5.24 9.38
N LEU A 115 0.06 -6.11 8.61
CA LEU A 115 -1.27 -6.64 8.90
C LEU A 115 -1.12 -8.06 9.43
N THR A 116 -1.67 -8.33 10.61
CA THR A 116 -1.55 -9.63 11.29
C THR A 116 -2.92 -10.24 11.46
N ARG A 117 -3.13 -11.44 10.93
CA ARG A 117 -4.37 -12.20 11.12
C ARG A 117 -4.51 -12.59 12.59
N ASN A 118 -5.68 -12.33 13.16
CA ASN A 118 -5.96 -12.72 14.54
C ASN A 118 -5.88 -14.25 14.68
N ARG A 119 -5.56 -14.73 15.88
CA ARG A 119 -5.49 -16.17 16.19
C ARG A 119 -6.86 -16.76 16.42
#